data_AF-A0A920J7C5-F1
#
_entry.id   AF-A0A920J7C5-F1
#
_cell.length_a   1.000
_cell.length_b   1.000
_cell.length_c   1.000
_cell.angle_alpha   90.00
_cell.angle_beta   90.00
_cell.angle_gamma   90.00
#
_symmetry.space_group_name_H-M   'P 1'
#
loop_
_entity.id
_entity.type
_entity.pdbx_description
1 polymer ?
#
loop_
_entity_poly.entity_id
_entity_poly.type
_entity_poly.pdbx_seq_one_letter_code
_entity_poly.pdbx_strand_id
1 'polypeptide(L)'
;MQPNLKLKISPTSDRLQLLEPFPAWDGNDYENLPILVKAKGKFTTDPISMAGPWLKYRGHLEKSLGKLYLGAVNAFEGYEVGYGKNFLLGKQTFPEIAKSYHEANQPWVVIGDENMGEGSSREHAAMEPRFRLGLVAIARSLREFTKPT
;
A
#
# COMPACT_ATOMS: atom_id res chain seq x y z
N MET A 1 -26.87 -14.56 24.10
CA MET A 1 -26.09 -14.54 22.84
C MET A 1 -26.64 -15.66 21.96
N GLN A 2 -26.97 -15.40 20.70
CA GLN A 2 -27.38 -16.46 19.78
C GLN A 2 -26.12 -17.23 19.34
N PRO A 3 -25.97 -18.51 19.71
CA PRO A 3 -24.70 -19.23 19.55
C PRO A 3 -24.36 -19.61 18.10
N ASN A 4 -25.22 -19.31 17.12
CA ASN A 4 -25.10 -19.77 15.73
C ASN A 4 -25.39 -18.69 14.68
N LEU A 5 -24.98 -17.44 14.91
CA LEU A 5 -25.05 -16.40 13.87
C LEU A 5 -24.03 -16.69 12.77
N LYS A 6 -24.49 -17.08 11.57
CA LYS A 6 -23.63 -17.27 10.39
C LYS A 6 -23.33 -15.92 9.74
N LEU A 7 -22.10 -15.43 9.87
CA LEU A 7 -21.62 -14.28 9.11
C LEU A 7 -21.50 -14.69 7.64
N LYS A 8 -22.20 -13.98 6.74
CA LYS A 8 -22.11 -14.19 5.29
C LYS A 8 -21.61 -12.91 4.63
N ILE A 9 -20.56 -13.02 3.84
CA ILE A 9 -20.06 -11.95 2.97
C ILE A 9 -20.32 -12.39 1.53
N SER A 10 -20.99 -11.54 0.74
CA SER A 10 -21.22 -11.84 -0.67
C SER A 10 -19.88 -11.84 -1.43
N PRO A 11 -19.58 -12.86 -2.26
CA PRO A 11 -18.41 -12.86 -3.14
C PRO A 11 -18.38 -11.68 -4.12
N THR A 12 -19.53 -11.09 -4.41
CA THR A 12 -19.69 -9.93 -5.32
C THR A 12 -19.89 -8.61 -4.56
N SER A 13 -19.62 -8.58 -3.24
CA SER A 13 -19.80 -7.36 -2.47
C SER A 13 -18.81 -6.28 -2.91
N ASP A 14 -19.31 -5.07 -3.12
CA ASP A 14 -18.45 -3.91 -3.41
C ASP A 14 -17.89 -3.24 -2.14
N ARG A 15 -18.22 -3.77 -0.96
CA ARG A 15 -17.94 -3.17 0.34
C ARG A 15 -17.08 -4.05 1.25
N LEU A 16 -17.28 -5.37 1.19
CA LEU A 16 -16.63 -6.34 2.05
C LEU A 16 -15.95 -7.41 1.20
N GLN A 17 -14.74 -7.80 1.58
CA GLN A 17 -13.96 -8.86 0.96
C GLN A 17 -13.41 -9.75 2.05
N LEU A 18 -13.50 -11.08 1.88
CA LEU A 18 -12.75 -12.01 2.73
C LEU A 18 -11.27 -11.91 2.37
N LEU A 19 -10.41 -11.77 3.39
CA LEU A 19 -8.97 -11.76 3.19
C LEU A 19 -8.45 -13.19 3.19
N GLU A 20 -7.61 -13.49 2.20
CA GLU A 20 -6.78 -14.67 2.23
C GLU A 20 -5.49 -14.38 3.00
N PRO A 21 -4.96 -15.35 3.76
CA PRO A 21 -3.65 -15.20 4.39
C PRO A 21 -2.59 -14.86 3.34
N PHE A 22 -1.75 -13.86 3.63
CA PHE A 22 -0.62 -13.58 2.77
C PHE A 22 0.37 -14.76 2.76
N PRO A 23 1.08 -14.99 1.65
CA PRO A 23 2.11 -16.01 1.59
C PRO A 23 3.17 -15.84 2.69
N ALA A 24 3.60 -16.94 3.27
CA ALA A 24 4.72 -16.96 4.18
C ALA A 24 6.02 -16.61 3.43
N TRP A 25 7.03 -16.16 4.18
CA TRP A 25 8.38 -16.01 3.64
C TRP A 25 8.93 -17.39 3.23
N ASP A 26 9.60 -17.45 2.09
CA ASP A 26 10.14 -18.67 1.49
C ASP A 26 11.53 -19.05 2.04
N GLY A 27 12.13 -18.18 2.86
CA GLY A 27 13.45 -18.40 3.47
C GLY A 27 14.61 -17.84 2.66
N ASN A 28 14.36 -17.29 1.46
CA ASN A 28 15.41 -16.75 0.60
C ASN A 28 15.55 -15.23 0.77
N ASP A 29 16.75 -14.73 0.45
CA ASP A 29 16.98 -13.29 0.36
C ASP A 29 16.27 -12.69 -0.85
N TYR A 30 15.87 -11.42 -0.72
CA TYR A 30 15.29 -10.67 -1.82
C TYR A 30 16.34 -9.84 -2.53
N GLU A 31 16.61 -10.17 -3.79
CA GLU A 31 17.61 -9.50 -4.61
C GLU A 31 16.96 -8.62 -5.70
N ASN A 32 17.68 -7.58 -6.14
CA ASN A 32 17.33 -6.75 -7.29
C ASN A 32 15.91 -6.13 -7.25
N LEU A 33 15.42 -5.80 -6.05
CA LEU A 33 14.10 -5.20 -5.88
C LEU A 33 14.06 -3.77 -6.47
N PRO A 34 13.15 -3.47 -7.42
CA PRO A 34 12.94 -2.11 -7.88
C PRO A 34 12.38 -1.24 -6.76
N ILE A 35 12.80 0.02 -6.73
CA ILE A 35 12.20 1.05 -5.87
C ILE A 35 10.91 1.52 -6.56
N LEU A 36 9.76 1.24 -5.95
CA LEU A 36 8.47 1.70 -6.48
C LEU A 36 8.23 3.17 -6.17
N VAL A 37 8.45 3.56 -4.91
CA VAL A 37 8.39 4.96 -4.46
C VAL A 37 9.67 5.30 -3.73
N LYS A 38 10.28 6.43 -4.09
CA LYS A 38 11.19 7.17 -3.22
C LYS A 38 10.49 8.48 -2.85
N ALA A 39 9.96 8.56 -1.64
CA ALA A 39 9.18 9.71 -1.21
C ALA A 39 10.08 10.90 -0.85
N LYS A 40 9.64 12.11 -1.20
CA LYS A 40 10.26 13.37 -0.80
C LYS A 40 9.42 14.07 0.26
N GLY A 41 10.02 14.38 1.40
CA GLY A 41 9.34 15.07 2.50
C GLY A 41 8.35 14.17 3.23
N LYS A 42 7.22 14.75 3.67
CA LYS A 42 6.25 14.05 4.52
C LYS A 42 5.58 12.89 3.79
N PHE A 43 5.76 11.69 4.33
CA PHE A 43 5.17 10.47 3.80
C PHE A 43 4.29 9.78 4.85
N THR A 44 3.24 10.49 5.24
CA THR A 44 2.27 10.11 6.27
C THR A 44 1.30 9.03 5.76
N THR A 45 0.38 8.55 6.61
CA THR A 45 -0.61 7.54 6.20
C THR A 45 -1.54 7.99 5.09
N ASP A 46 -1.78 9.30 4.93
CA ASP A 46 -2.65 9.83 3.87
C ASP A 46 -2.02 9.75 2.48
N PRO A 47 -0.77 10.21 2.25
CA PRO A 47 -0.02 9.93 1.04
C PRO A 47 0.05 8.45 0.67
N ILE A 48 0.17 7.57 1.67
CA ILE A 48 0.23 6.11 1.47
C ILE A 48 -1.13 5.53 1.10
N SER A 49 -2.17 5.86 1.86
CA SER A 49 -3.51 5.31 1.71
C SER A 49 -4.56 6.35 2.13
N MET A 50 -4.96 7.16 1.16
CA MET A 50 -5.92 8.26 1.34
C MET A 50 -7.25 7.81 1.95
N ALA A 51 -7.85 8.70 2.74
CA ALA A 51 -9.23 8.55 3.25
C ALA A 51 -10.26 9.14 2.25
N GLY A 52 -11.28 9.83 2.76
CA GLY A 52 -12.31 10.47 1.95
C GLY A 52 -13.17 9.46 1.18
N PRO A 53 -13.30 9.57 -0.16
CA PRO A 53 -14.18 8.71 -0.96
C PRO A 53 -13.78 7.23 -0.88
N TRP A 54 -12.55 6.92 -0.48
CA TRP A 54 -12.03 5.56 -0.33
C TRP A 54 -12.50 4.85 0.94
N LEU A 55 -13.09 5.58 1.90
CA LEU A 55 -13.62 5.01 3.15
C LEU A 55 -14.70 3.96 2.89
N LYS A 56 -15.43 4.06 1.78
CA LYS A 56 -16.41 3.04 1.38
C LYS A 56 -15.79 1.66 1.14
N TYR A 57 -14.51 1.59 0.78
CA TYR A 57 -13.78 0.35 0.50
C TYR A 57 -12.92 -0.15 1.66
N ARG A 58 -13.07 0.38 2.89
CA ARG A 58 -12.26 -0.10 4.03
C ARG A 58 -12.39 -1.60 4.30
N GLY A 59 -13.54 -2.20 3.99
CA GLY A 59 -13.74 -3.64 4.12
C GLY A 59 -13.35 -4.45 2.88
N HIS A 60 -12.88 -3.81 1.81
CA HIS A 60 -12.57 -4.46 0.53
C HIS A 60 -11.20 -4.02 0.03
N LEU A 61 -10.18 -4.81 0.38
CA LEU A 61 -8.77 -4.47 0.16
C LEU A 61 -8.46 -4.24 -1.32
N GLU A 62 -8.88 -5.11 -2.21
CA GLU A 62 -8.59 -4.97 -3.65
C GLU A 62 -9.12 -3.68 -4.26
N LYS A 63 -10.34 -3.28 -3.89
CA LYS A 63 -10.94 -2.03 -4.38
C LYS A 63 -10.29 -0.79 -3.78
N SER A 64 -9.65 -0.91 -2.61
CA SER A 64 -8.92 0.20 -2.02
C SER A 64 -7.52 0.39 -2.63
N LEU A 65 -6.99 -0.57 -3.40
CA LEU A 65 -5.64 -0.46 -4.00
C LEU A 65 -5.50 0.68 -5.02
N GLY A 66 -6.60 1.17 -5.59
CA GLY A 66 -6.59 2.27 -6.55
C GLY A 66 -6.04 3.59 -6.00
N LYS A 67 -5.86 3.71 -4.67
CA LYS A 67 -5.26 4.88 -4.01
C LYS A 67 -3.85 4.68 -3.45
N LEU A 68 -3.29 3.48 -3.60
CA LEU A 68 -1.97 3.16 -3.04
C LEU A 68 -0.93 4.18 -3.52
N TYR A 69 -0.36 4.94 -2.59
CA TYR A 69 0.64 5.99 -2.83
C TYR A 69 0.21 7.17 -3.72
N LEU A 70 -1.09 7.39 -3.97
CA LEU A 70 -1.53 8.50 -4.83
C LEU A 70 -1.14 9.90 -4.31
N GLY A 71 -0.92 10.06 -3.00
CA GLY A 71 -0.46 11.32 -2.43
C GLY A 71 1.06 11.41 -2.26
N ALA A 72 1.81 10.40 -2.69
CA ALA A 72 3.26 10.38 -2.55
C ALA A 72 3.92 11.39 -3.50
N VAL A 73 4.85 12.19 -2.98
CA VAL A 73 5.70 13.06 -3.79
C VAL A 73 6.97 12.30 -4.15
N ASN A 74 7.26 12.17 -5.43
CA ASN A 74 8.47 11.48 -5.88
C ASN A 74 9.72 12.34 -5.61
N ALA A 75 10.80 11.72 -5.12
CA ALA A 75 12.09 12.37 -4.93
C ALA A 75 12.86 12.60 -6.23
N PHE A 76 12.52 11.86 -7.29
CA PHE A 76 13.03 12.13 -8.63
C PHE A 76 12.25 13.27 -9.29
N GLU A 77 12.94 14.11 -10.04
CA GLU A 77 12.33 15.24 -10.76
C GLU A 77 11.50 14.76 -11.97
N GLY A 78 10.56 15.60 -12.43
CA GLY A 78 9.73 15.32 -13.62
C GLY A 78 8.44 14.52 -13.39
N TYR A 79 8.08 14.27 -12.13
CA TYR A 79 6.84 13.58 -11.75
C TYR A 79 5.91 14.48 -10.94
N GLU A 80 4.63 14.43 -11.27
CA GLU A 80 3.57 14.98 -10.45
C GLU A 80 3.33 14.08 -9.23
N VAL A 81 2.61 14.60 -8.23
CA VAL A 81 2.21 13.82 -7.04
C VAL A 81 1.45 12.57 -7.48
N GLY A 82 1.81 11.42 -6.91
CA GLY A 82 1.20 10.12 -7.23
C GLY A 82 1.78 9.42 -8.46
N TYR A 83 2.80 10.00 -9.12
CA TYR A 83 3.44 9.43 -10.30
C TYR A 83 4.88 8.99 -10.05
N GLY A 84 5.29 7.95 -10.77
CA GLY A 84 6.65 7.45 -10.80
C GLY A 84 7.01 6.80 -12.13
N LYS A 85 8.14 6.10 -12.13
CA LYS A 85 8.63 5.36 -13.29
C LYS A 85 8.44 3.87 -13.08
N ASN A 86 7.66 3.26 -13.95
CA ASN A 86 7.74 1.84 -14.22
C ASN A 86 8.99 1.58 -15.08
N PHE A 87 9.86 0.65 -14.67
CA PHE A 87 11.04 0.33 -15.47
C PHE A 87 10.70 -0.30 -16.83
N LEU A 88 9.53 -0.92 -16.96
CA LEU A 88 9.06 -1.58 -18.18
C LEU A 88 8.22 -0.65 -19.06
N LEU A 89 7.38 0.18 -18.45
CA LEU A 89 6.32 0.93 -19.15
C LEU A 89 6.48 2.46 -19.13
N GLY A 90 7.48 2.98 -18.40
CA GLY A 90 7.71 4.42 -18.28
C GLY A 90 6.84 5.09 -17.21
N LYS A 91 6.49 6.36 -17.41
CA LYS A 91 5.80 7.18 -16.40
C LYS A 91 4.35 6.70 -16.20
N GLN A 92 3.99 6.39 -14.97
CA GLN A 92 2.65 5.90 -14.59
C GLN A 92 2.29 6.34 -13.17
N THR A 93 1.03 6.17 -12.78
CA THR A 93 0.64 6.37 -11.38
C THR A 93 1.18 5.24 -10.50
N PHE A 94 1.46 5.50 -9.23
CA PHE A 94 1.96 4.46 -8.32
C PHE A 94 1.03 3.24 -8.16
N PRO A 95 -0.32 3.37 -8.10
CA PRO A 95 -1.21 2.22 -8.14
C PRO A 95 -1.04 1.35 -9.38
N GLU A 96 -0.84 1.95 -10.55
CA GLU A 96 -0.62 1.23 -11.82
C GLU A 96 0.73 0.53 -11.85
N ILE A 97 1.79 1.18 -11.35
CA ILE A 97 3.11 0.54 -11.21
C ILE A 97 3.01 -0.67 -10.29
N ALA A 98 2.40 -0.51 -9.11
CA ALA A 98 2.22 -1.59 -8.14
C ALA A 98 1.37 -2.74 -8.71
N LYS A 99 0.33 -2.42 -9.49
CA LYS A 99 -0.47 -3.41 -10.20
C LYS A 99 0.36 -4.18 -11.22
N SER A 100 1.11 -3.49 -12.09
CA SER A 100 1.92 -4.12 -13.13
C SER A 100 3.02 -5.01 -12.54
N TYR A 101 3.65 -4.59 -11.44
CA TYR A 101 4.64 -5.39 -10.73
C TYR A 101 4.00 -6.61 -10.07
N HIS A 102 2.84 -6.47 -9.44
CA HIS A 102 2.09 -7.61 -8.92
C HIS A 102 1.74 -8.63 -10.03
N GLU A 103 1.21 -8.17 -11.17
CA GLU A 103 0.87 -9.04 -12.31
C GLU A 103 2.10 -9.74 -12.93
N ALA A 104 3.27 -9.11 -12.82
CA ALA A 104 4.55 -9.69 -13.24
C ALA A 104 5.25 -10.55 -12.17
N ASN A 105 4.62 -10.77 -10.99
CA ASN A 105 5.25 -11.37 -9.82
C ASN A 105 6.57 -10.70 -9.42
N GLN A 106 6.68 -9.39 -9.65
CA GLN A 106 7.85 -8.59 -9.33
C GLN A 106 7.64 -7.90 -7.97
N PRO A 107 8.30 -8.36 -6.89
CA PRO A 107 8.29 -7.63 -5.63
C PRO A 107 9.05 -6.30 -5.73
N TRP A 108 8.79 -5.39 -4.80
CA TRP A 108 9.40 -4.05 -4.79
C TRP A 108 9.58 -3.50 -3.38
N VAL A 109 10.34 -2.41 -3.28
CA VAL A 109 10.57 -1.67 -2.03
C VAL A 109 10.05 -0.24 -2.11
N VAL A 110 9.73 0.31 -0.95
CA VAL A 110 9.43 1.73 -0.77
C VAL A 110 10.50 2.38 0.11
N ILE A 111 10.93 3.57 -0.30
CA ILE A 111 11.86 4.40 0.47
C ILE A 111 11.09 5.64 0.94
N GLY A 112 10.86 5.71 2.24
CA GLY A 112 10.36 6.89 2.92
C GLY A 112 11.48 7.72 3.53
N ASP A 113 11.10 8.83 4.13
CA ASP A 113 12.03 9.75 4.78
C ASP A 113 11.92 9.66 6.32
N GLU A 114 11.89 10.80 7.02
CA GLU A 114 11.64 10.87 8.45
C GLU A 114 10.13 10.73 8.77
N ASN A 115 9.82 10.06 9.88
CA ASN A 115 8.45 9.85 10.38
C ASN A 115 7.51 9.24 9.34
N MET A 116 8.01 8.31 8.52
CA MET A 116 7.18 7.60 7.56
C MET A 116 6.03 6.88 8.28
N GLY A 117 4.83 7.01 7.71
CA GLY A 117 3.62 6.44 8.30
C GLY A 117 3.05 7.24 9.46
N GLU A 118 3.52 8.46 9.75
CA GLU A 118 2.86 9.35 10.71
C GLU A 118 1.39 9.58 10.34
N GLY A 119 0.53 9.75 11.33
CA GLY A 119 -0.86 10.15 11.15
C GLY A 119 -1.83 9.12 11.73
N SER A 120 -2.97 8.97 11.06
CA SER A 120 -4.06 8.13 11.56
C SER A 120 -3.67 6.65 11.55
N SER A 121 -4.11 5.91 12.57
CA SER A 121 -3.99 4.44 12.60
C SER A 121 -4.90 3.82 11.53
N ARG A 122 -4.32 3.52 10.37
CA ARG A 122 -4.96 2.82 9.24
C ARG A 122 -4.05 1.68 8.82
N GLU A 123 -4.42 0.46 9.18
CA GLU A 123 -3.73 -0.75 8.74
C GLU A 123 -3.67 -0.88 7.21
N HIS A 124 -4.61 -0.28 6.47
CA HIS A 124 -4.57 -0.20 5.00
C HIS A 124 -3.26 0.36 4.45
N ALA A 125 -2.61 1.29 5.17
CA ALA A 125 -1.32 1.83 4.77
C ALA A 125 -0.19 0.77 4.77
N ALA A 126 -0.36 -0.34 5.50
CA ALA A 126 0.53 -1.49 5.47
C ALA A 126 -0.01 -2.65 4.61
N MET A 127 -1.32 -2.89 4.65
CA MET A 127 -1.98 -3.99 3.93
C MET A 127 -1.99 -3.80 2.41
N GLU A 128 -2.19 -2.56 1.93
CA GLU A 128 -2.24 -2.26 0.49
C GLU A 128 -0.88 -2.49 -0.19
N PRO A 129 0.26 -2.01 0.34
CA PRO A 129 1.59 -2.41 -0.12
C PRO A 129 1.79 -3.93 -0.12
N ARG A 130 1.45 -4.60 0.99
CA ARG A 130 1.67 -6.05 1.14
C ARG A 130 0.89 -6.87 0.13
N PHE A 131 -0.35 -6.46 -0.16
CA PHE A 131 -1.19 -7.09 -1.17
C PHE A 131 -0.59 -6.94 -2.59
N ARG A 132 0.12 -5.85 -2.86
CA ARG A 132 0.78 -5.59 -4.16
C ARG A 132 2.23 -6.05 -4.21
N LEU A 133 2.63 -7.02 -3.38
CA LEU A 133 4.00 -7.54 -3.30
C LEU A 133 5.06 -6.51 -2.86
N GLY A 134 4.65 -5.46 -2.14
CA GLY A 134 5.58 -4.60 -1.41
C GLY A 134 6.20 -5.38 -0.26
N LEU A 135 7.53 -5.52 -0.27
CA LEU A 135 8.25 -6.37 0.69
C LEU A 135 8.85 -5.58 1.84
N VAL A 136 9.50 -4.46 1.53
CA VAL A 136 10.29 -3.71 2.52
C VAL A 136 9.97 -2.23 2.41
N ALA A 137 9.75 -1.61 3.57
CA ALA A 137 9.76 -0.17 3.73
C ALA A 137 11.06 0.25 4.42
N ILE A 138 11.85 1.09 3.75
CA ILE A 138 13.10 1.64 4.26
C ILE A 138 12.85 3.12 4.54
N ALA A 139 13.16 3.58 5.74
CA ALA A 139 12.95 4.98 6.14
C ALA A 139 14.06 5.44 7.09
N ARG A 140 14.31 6.75 7.18
CA ARG A 140 15.21 7.30 8.20
C ARG A 140 14.61 7.14 9.60
N SER A 141 13.29 7.27 9.71
CA SER A 141 12.55 6.92 10.92
C SER A 141 11.11 6.53 10.59
N LEU A 142 10.55 5.64 11.40
CA LEU A 142 9.15 5.22 11.34
C LEU A 142 8.41 5.84 12.52
N ARG A 143 7.14 6.19 12.33
CA ARG A 143 6.29 6.60 13.45
C ARG A 143 5.66 5.37 14.10
N GLU A 144 5.80 5.26 15.42
CA GLU A 144 5.15 4.20 16.20
C GLU A 144 3.63 4.37 16.19
N PHE A 145 2.91 3.27 15.92
CA PHE A 145 1.45 3.20 15.99
C PHE A 145 0.99 3.00 17.44
N THR A 146 1.36 3.88 18.38
CA THR A 146 0.92 3.76 19.78
C THR A 146 0.05 4.92 20.26
N LYS A 147 -1.19 4.52 20.54
CA LYS A 147 -2.29 5.06 21.35
C LYS A 147 -3.07 6.29 20.86
N PRO A 148 -4.42 6.21 20.90
CA PRO A 148 -5.26 7.39 20.81
C PRO A 148 -4.92 8.32 21.97
N THR A 149 -4.66 9.59 21.66
CA THR A 149 -4.69 10.70 22.62
C THR A 149 -6.07 10.85 23.23
#